data_AF-A0AAW2UCY5-F1
#
_entry.id   AF-A0AAW2UCY5-F1
#
_cell.length_a   1.000
_cell.length_b   1.000
_cell.length_c   1.000
_cell.angle_alpha   90.00
_cell.angle_beta   90.00
_cell.angle_gamma   90.00
#
_symmetry.space_group_name_H-M   'P 1'
#
loop_
_entity.id
_entity.type
_entity.pdbx_description
1 polymer ?
#
loop_
_entity_poly.entity_id
_entity_poly.type
_entity_poly.pdbx_seq_one_letter_code
_entity_poly.pdbx_strand_id
1 'polypeptide(L)'
;MAMSCKDSNKAAAAAAAASMDNGKYVRYTPEQVEALERLYHECPKPSSMRRQQLIRECPILSNIEPKQIKVWFQNRRCREKQRKEASRLQAVNRKLTAMNKLLMEENDRLQKQVSQLVYENSYFRQHTPNNPHASKDTSCESVVTSGQKHHLTPQHPPRDASPAGLLSIAEETLAEFLSKATGTAVEWVQMPGMKLCARARASSGCCRGTGGWSMYVLPTQ
;
A
#
# COMPACT_ATOMS: atom_id res chain seq x y z
N MET A 1 -16.84 23.87 -46.33
CA MET A 1 -15.62 24.39 -45.69
C MET A 1 -16.02 25.37 -44.61
N ALA A 2 -15.85 25.02 -43.33
CA ALA A 2 -16.06 25.96 -42.23
C ALA A 2 -14.86 25.82 -41.28
N MET A 3 -13.91 26.74 -41.42
CA MET A 3 -12.73 26.87 -40.57
C MET A 3 -13.15 27.66 -39.33
N SER A 4 -13.25 26.99 -38.18
CA SER A 4 -13.60 27.61 -36.91
C SER A 4 -12.32 28.06 -36.20
N CYS A 5 -12.03 29.36 -36.27
CA CYS A 5 -10.96 30.02 -35.54
C CYS A 5 -11.34 30.10 -34.04
N LYS A 6 -10.80 29.20 -33.21
CA LYS A 6 -11.07 29.20 -31.75
C LYS A 6 -9.85 28.98 -30.86
N ASP A 7 -8.63 29.09 -31.41
CA ASP A 7 -7.39 28.79 -30.68
C ASP A 7 -6.59 30.02 -30.22
N SER A 8 -6.82 31.19 -30.83
CA SER A 8 -6.01 32.40 -30.57
C SER A 8 -6.18 32.96 -29.15
N ASN A 9 -7.38 32.82 -28.55
CA ASN A 9 -7.67 33.40 -27.24
C ASN A 9 -7.14 32.55 -26.07
N LYS A 10 -6.97 31.24 -26.29
CA LYS A 10 -6.44 30.31 -25.28
C LYS A 10 -4.92 30.40 -25.17
N ALA A 11 -4.23 30.65 -26.29
CA ALA A 11 -2.79 30.89 -26.32
C ALA A 11 -2.42 32.23 -25.66
N ALA A 12 -3.19 33.29 -25.88
CA ALA A 12 -2.98 34.59 -25.24
C ALA A 12 -3.22 34.53 -23.72
N ALA A 13 -4.25 33.81 -23.27
CA ALA A 13 -4.51 33.60 -21.84
C ALA A 13 -3.42 32.75 -21.14
N ALA A 14 -2.86 31.75 -21.84
CA ALA A 14 -1.76 30.95 -21.33
C ALA A 14 -0.44 31.75 -21.23
N ALA A 15 -0.16 32.63 -22.20
CA ALA A 15 1.00 33.52 -22.18
C ALA A 15 0.87 34.61 -21.10
N ALA A 16 -0.33 35.16 -20.89
CA ALA A 16 -0.60 36.15 -19.84
C ALA A 16 -0.52 35.53 -18.43
N ALA A 17 -0.97 34.28 -18.25
CA ALA A 17 -0.84 33.55 -16.99
C ALA A 17 0.62 33.19 -16.66
N ALA A 18 1.47 32.96 -17.66
CA ALA A 18 2.90 32.73 -17.46
C ALA A 18 3.66 34.01 -17.04
N SER A 19 3.11 35.21 -17.30
CA SER A 19 3.77 36.48 -17.04
C SER A 19 3.51 37.06 -15.64
N MET A 20 2.48 36.61 -14.92
CA MET A 20 2.05 37.25 -13.65
C MET A 20 2.44 36.52 -12.35
N ASP A 21 3.22 35.43 -12.43
CA ASP A 21 3.78 34.75 -11.24
C ASP A 21 5.32 34.56 -11.32
N ASN A 22 6.00 35.37 -12.14
CA ASN A 22 7.44 35.22 -12.40
C ASN A 22 8.34 35.69 -11.23
N GLY A 23 7.76 36.27 -10.17
CA GLY A 23 8.51 36.75 -8.99
C GLY A 23 8.65 35.74 -7.86
N LYS A 24 7.88 34.63 -7.88
CA LYS A 24 7.86 33.63 -6.78
C LYS A 24 8.59 32.34 -7.13
N TYR A 25 8.75 32.03 -8.41
CA TYR A 25 9.39 30.82 -8.90
C TYR A 25 10.64 31.17 -9.71
N VAL A 26 11.82 30.85 -9.17
CA VAL A 26 13.06 30.96 -9.94
C VAL A 26 13.23 29.71 -10.80
N ARG A 27 13.39 29.94 -12.10
CA ARG A 27 13.79 28.94 -13.07
C ARG A 27 15.31 29.00 -13.24
N TYR A 28 16.01 27.98 -12.76
CA TYR A 28 17.47 27.89 -12.89
C TYR A 28 17.86 27.57 -14.33
N THR A 29 18.99 28.12 -14.79
CA THR A 29 19.61 27.71 -16.06
C THR A 29 20.24 26.31 -15.93
N PRO A 30 20.44 25.58 -17.04
CA PRO A 30 21.10 24.27 -17.00
C PRO A 30 22.46 24.30 -16.30
N GLU A 31 23.24 25.35 -16.54
CA GLU A 31 24.58 25.52 -15.98
C GLU A 31 24.54 25.80 -14.48
N GLN A 32 23.53 26.55 -14.01
CA GLN A 32 23.27 26.75 -12.58
C GLN A 32 22.89 25.44 -11.89
N VAL A 33 22.05 24.62 -12.54
CA VAL A 33 21.67 23.30 -12.02
C VAL A 33 22.92 22.41 -11.92
N GLU A 34 23.73 22.35 -12.98
CA GLU A 34 24.95 21.53 -12.99
C GLU A 34 25.94 21.94 -11.89
N ALA A 35 26.11 23.26 -11.68
CA ALA A 35 26.95 23.76 -10.59
C ALA A 35 26.42 23.36 -9.21
N LEU A 36 25.11 23.50 -8.98
CA LEU A 36 24.48 23.06 -7.74
C LEU A 36 24.57 21.54 -7.56
N GLU A 37 24.49 20.77 -8.64
CA GLU A 37 24.67 19.32 -8.61
C GLU A 37 26.11 18.92 -8.27
N ARG A 38 27.14 19.55 -8.84
CA ARG A 38 28.53 19.31 -8.43
C ARG A 38 28.73 19.56 -6.93
N LEU A 39 28.23 20.70 -6.43
CA LEU A 39 28.28 21.04 -5.01
C LEU A 39 27.50 20.05 -4.12
N TYR A 40 26.42 19.46 -4.63
CA TYR A 40 25.66 18.43 -3.92
C TYR A 40 26.48 17.16 -3.68
N HIS A 41 27.32 16.76 -4.62
CA HIS A 41 28.18 15.57 -4.47
C HIS A 41 29.24 15.78 -3.38
N GLU A 42 29.75 17.00 -3.24
CA GLU A 42 30.71 17.36 -2.19
C GLU A 42 30.04 17.49 -0.81
N CYS A 43 28.93 18.23 -0.73
CA CYS A 43 28.24 18.48 0.53
C CYS A 43 26.71 18.60 0.34
N PRO A 44 25.94 17.52 0.60
CA PRO A 44 24.48 17.52 0.44
C PRO A 44 23.71 18.42 1.43
N LYS A 45 24.37 18.91 2.48
CA LYS A 45 23.77 19.72 3.57
C LYS A 45 24.65 20.93 3.89
N PRO A 46 24.82 21.88 2.96
CA PRO A 46 25.69 23.03 3.18
C PRO A 46 25.16 23.91 4.33
N SER A 47 26.08 24.36 5.19
CA SER A 47 25.81 25.32 6.27
C SER A 47 25.38 26.69 5.73
N SER A 48 24.88 27.58 6.59
CA SER A 48 24.51 28.94 6.15
C SER A 48 25.70 29.73 5.61
N MET A 49 26.83 29.66 6.33
CA MET A 49 28.09 30.28 5.94
C MET A 49 28.58 29.72 4.59
N ARG A 50 28.52 28.39 4.40
CA ARG A 50 28.90 27.78 3.11
C ARG A 50 28.00 28.26 1.98
N ARG A 51 26.68 28.37 2.18
CA ARG A 51 25.77 28.93 1.16
C ARG A 51 26.12 30.37 0.76
N GLN A 52 26.48 31.21 1.72
CA GLN A 52 26.91 32.60 1.43
C GLN A 52 28.24 32.62 0.68
N GLN A 53 29.17 31.73 1.03
CA GLN A 53 30.45 31.60 0.35
C GLN A 53 30.27 31.15 -1.11
N LEU A 54 29.40 30.17 -1.37
CA LEU A 54 29.12 29.67 -2.72
C LEU A 54 28.63 30.75 -3.69
N ILE A 55 27.83 31.71 -3.21
CA ILE A 55 27.35 32.83 -4.04
C ILE A 55 28.51 33.76 -4.43
N ARG A 56 29.53 33.90 -3.57
CA ARG A 56 30.72 34.72 -3.83
C ARG A 56 31.74 33.99 -4.69
N GLU A 57 31.92 32.69 -4.49
CA GLU A 57 32.93 31.87 -5.16
C GLU A 57 32.48 31.33 -6.52
N CYS A 58 31.17 31.22 -6.74
CA CYS A 58 30.61 30.73 -8.00
C CYS A 58 29.85 31.87 -8.70
N PRO A 59 30.48 32.59 -9.65
CA PRO A 59 29.83 33.69 -10.37
C PRO A 59 28.51 33.30 -11.04
N ILE A 60 28.39 32.03 -11.47
CA ILE A 60 27.16 31.52 -12.08
C ILE A 60 25.96 31.46 -11.11
N LEU A 61 26.23 31.43 -9.80
CA LEU A 61 25.24 31.42 -8.73
C LEU A 61 25.08 32.81 -8.07
N SER A 62 25.79 33.85 -8.54
CA SER A 62 25.81 35.17 -7.90
C SER A 62 24.42 35.81 -7.80
N ASN A 63 23.53 35.48 -8.74
CA ASN A 63 22.16 36.01 -8.82
C ASN A 63 21.13 35.13 -8.09
N ILE A 64 21.57 34.12 -7.33
CA ILE A 64 20.70 33.22 -6.59
C ILE A 64 20.77 33.56 -5.10
N GLU A 65 19.61 33.76 -4.47
CA GLU A 65 19.59 34.08 -3.05
C GLU A 65 20.00 32.87 -2.17
N PRO A 66 20.63 33.09 -1.00
CA PRO A 66 20.99 32.01 -0.07
C PRO A 66 19.81 31.12 0.33
N LYS A 67 18.61 31.71 0.42
CA LYS A 67 17.35 31.00 0.72
C LYS A 67 16.98 30.03 -0.40
N GLN A 68 17.17 30.43 -1.65
CA GLN A 68 16.90 29.59 -2.82
C GLN A 68 17.86 28.41 -2.89
N ILE A 69 19.14 28.62 -2.59
CA ILE A 69 20.11 27.52 -2.46
C ILE A 69 19.66 26.55 -1.37
N LYS A 70 19.25 27.04 -0.19
CA LYS A 70 18.72 26.18 0.88
C LYS A 70 17.54 25.32 0.39
N VAL A 71 16.57 25.92 -0.29
CA VAL A 71 15.38 25.22 -0.82
C VAL A 71 15.78 24.21 -1.90
N TRP A 72 16.70 24.57 -2.80
CA TRP A 72 17.20 23.67 -3.84
C TRP A 72 17.80 22.40 -3.23
N PHE A 73 18.68 22.53 -2.24
CA PHE A 73 19.28 21.37 -1.54
C PHE A 73 18.27 20.55 -0.74
N GLN A 74 17.23 21.17 -0.18
CA GLN A 74 16.12 20.45 0.45
C GLN A 74 15.32 19.63 -0.58
N ASN A 75 14.94 20.27 -1.69
CA ASN A 75 14.21 19.64 -2.78
C ASN A 75 15.02 18.53 -3.44
N ARG A 76 16.32 18.72 -3.66
CA ARG A 76 17.21 17.72 -4.26
C ARG A 76 17.29 16.46 -3.42
N ARG A 77 17.42 16.59 -2.09
CA ARG A 77 17.39 15.46 -1.14
C ARG A 77 16.02 14.77 -1.14
N CYS A 78 14.94 15.56 -1.12
CA CYS A 78 13.59 15.02 -1.15
C CYS A 78 13.33 14.19 -2.42
N ARG A 79 13.66 14.75 -3.59
CA ARG A 79 13.55 14.06 -4.90
C ARG A 79 14.41 12.80 -4.98
N GLU A 80 15.61 12.81 -4.40
CA GLU A 80 16.46 11.63 -4.35
C GLU A 80 15.87 10.53 -3.48
N LYS A 81 15.38 10.88 -2.28
CA LYS A 81 14.68 9.94 -1.41
C LYS A 81 13.45 9.37 -2.12
N GLN A 82 12.66 10.21 -2.77
CA GLN A 82 11.47 9.79 -3.52
C GLN A 82 11.83 8.86 -4.68
N ARG A 83 12.89 9.15 -5.44
CA ARG A 83 13.36 8.25 -6.52
C ARG A 83 13.78 6.88 -6.00
N LYS A 84 14.58 6.84 -4.92
CA LYS A 84 14.99 5.56 -4.29
C LYS A 84 13.78 4.75 -3.83
N GLU A 85 12.82 5.42 -3.20
CA GLU A 85 11.60 4.77 -2.72
C GLU A 85 10.72 4.27 -3.86
N ALA A 86 10.55 5.06 -4.92
CA ALA A 86 9.83 4.64 -6.12
C ALA A 86 10.47 3.40 -6.77
N SER A 87 11.80 3.37 -6.90
CA SER A 87 12.53 2.20 -7.41
C SER A 87 12.34 0.97 -6.52
N ARG A 88 12.38 1.15 -5.20
CA ARG A 88 12.13 0.07 -4.22
C ARG A 88 10.72 -0.51 -4.37
N LEU A 89 9.71 0.35 -4.43
CA LEU A 89 8.32 -0.06 -4.63
C LEU A 89 8.12 -0.76 -5.97
N GLN A 90 8.75 -0.26 -7.04
CA GLN A 90 8.70 -0.90 -8.36
C GLN A 90 9.31 -2.31 -8.32
N ALA A 91 10.44 -2.50 -7.61
CA ALA A 91 11.06 -3.81 -7.44
C ALA A 91 10.14 -4.79 -6.68
N VAL A 92 9.51 -4.35 -5.60
CA VAL A 92 8.56 -5.16 -4.83
C VAL A 92 7.33 -5.50 -5.69
N ASN A 93 6.80 -4.55 -6.44
CA ASN A 93 5.63 -4.75 -7.30
C ASN A 93 5.91 -5.78 -8.41
N ARG A 94 7.12 -5.75 -9.00
CA ARG A 94 7.56 -6.78 -9.97
C ARG A 94 7.56 -8.18 -9.35
N LYS A 95 8.10 -8.32 -8.13
CA LYS A 95 8.09 -9.60 -7.40
C LYS A 95 6.67 -10.09 -7.12
N LEU A 96 5.80 -9.21 -6.62
CA LEU A 96 4.41 -9.53 -6.33
C LEU A 96 3.64 -9.93 -7.60
N THR A 97 3.92 -9.28 -8.72
CA THR A 97 3.31 -9.62 -10.02
C THR A 97 3.75 -11.00 -10.48
N ALA A 98 5.05 -11.32 -10.38
CA ALA A 98 5.57 -12.65 -10.71
C ALA A 98 4.98 -13.74 -9.81
N MET A 99 4.89 -13.50 -8.50
CA MET A 99 4.28 -14.43 -7.55
C MET A 99 2.79 -14.64 -7.82
N ASN A 100 2.03 -13.57 -8.06
CA ASN A 100 0.60 -13.70 -8.42
C ASN A 100 0.42 -14.54 -9.68
N LYS A 101 1.29 -14.39 -10.68
CA LYS A 101 1.24 -15.19 -11.89
C LYS A 101 1.41 -16.69 -11.60
N LEU A 102 2.43 -17.06 -10.81
CA LEU A 102 2.64 -18.46 -10.41
C LEU A 102 1.46 -19.02 -9.60
N LEU A 103 0.88 -18.21 -8.71
CA LEU A 103 -0.29 -18.62 -7.93
C LEU A 103 -1.51 -18.87 -8.83
N MET A 104 -1.74 -18.03 -9.84
CA MET A 104 -2.80 -18.24 -10.83
C MET A 104 -2.58 -19.51 -11.65
N GLU A 105 -1.34 -19.77 -12.06
CA GLU A 105 -0.98 -20.98 -12.81
C GLU A 105 -1.21 -22.25 -11.95
N GLU A 106 -0.83 -22.24 -10.67
CA GLU A 106 -1.11 -23.36 -9.77
C GLU A 106 -2.60 -23.53 -9.46
N ASN A 107 -3.34 -22.42 -9.31
CA ASN A 107 -4.78 -22.47 -9.09
C ASN A 107 -5.50 -23.13 -10.28
N ASP A 108 -5.16 -22.73 -11.51
CA ASP A 108 -5.68 -23.36 -12.74
C ASP A 108 -5.31 -24.85 -12.81
N ARG A 109 -4.06 -25.20 -12.47
CA ARG A 109 -3.62 -26.60 -12.43
C ARG A 109 -4.42 -27.44 -11.43
N LEU A 110 -4.61 -26.94 -10.22
CA LEU A 110 -5.39 -27.61 -9.19
C LEU A 110 -6.86 -27.74 -9.60
N GLN A 111 -7.44 -26.71 -10.20
CA GLN A 111 -8.82 -26.73 -10.65
C GLN A 111 -9.05 -27.77 -11.76
N LYS A 112 -8.07 -27.97 -12.65
CA LYS A 112 -8.06 -29.07 -13.63
C LYS A 112 -7.99 -30.44 -12.95
N GLN A 113 -7.12 -30.63 -11.95
CA GLN A 113 -7.02 -31.90 -11.21
C GLN A 113 -8.32 -32.23 -10.47
N VAL A 114 -8.94 -31.24 -9.80
CA VAL A 114 -10.23 -31.41 -9.13
C VAL A 114 -11.30 -31.82 -10.14
N SER A 115 -11.36 -31.13 -11.29
CA SER A 115 -12.34 -31.45 -12.34
C SER A 115 -12.17 -32.88 -12.88
N GLN A 116 -10.93 -33.30 -13.09
CA GLN A 116 -10.61 -34.67 -13.51
C GLN A 116 -11.04 -35.70 -12.47
N LEU A 117 -10.68 -35.49 -11.20
CA LEU A 117 -11.04 -36.40 -10.11
C LEU A 117 -12.55 -36.48 -9.93
N VAL A 118 -13.27 -35.36 -10.01
CA VAL A 118 -14.75 -35.35 -9.95
C VAL A 118 -15.35 -36.15 -11.10
N TYR A 119 -14.83 -35.97 -12.32
CA TYR A 119 -15.26 -36.72 -13.49
C TYR A 119 -15.03 -38.23 -13.31
N GLU A 120 -13.81 -38.63 -12.94
CA GLU A 120 -13.45 -40.03 -12.68
C GLU A 120 -14.31 -40.64 -11.57
N ASN A 121 -14.51 -39.92 -10.46
CA ASN A 121 -15.32 -40.41 -9.34
C ASN A 121 -16.78 -40.66 -9.77
N SER A 122 -17.34 -39.75 -10.56
CA SER A 122 -18.68 -39.91 -11.13
C SER A 122 -18.77 -41.13 -12.07
N TYR A 123 -17.74 -41.34 -12.88
CA TYR A 123 -17.62 -42.49 -13.78
C TYR A 123 -17.55 -43.81 -13.01
N PHE A 124 -16.67 -43.90 -11.99
CA PHE A 124 -16.61 -45.09 -11.14
C PHE A 124 -17.94 -45.37 -10.44
N ARG A 125 -18.62 -44.35 -9.91
CA ARG A 125 -19.95 -44.53 -9.27
C ARG A 125 -21.00 -45.04 -10.24
N GLN A 126 -20.93 -44.70 -11.53
CA GLN A 126 -21.85 -45.18 -12.56
C GLN A 126 -21.53 -46.61 -13.03
N HIS A 127 -20.26 -46.97 -13.13
CA HIS A 127 -19.81 -48.28 -13.62
C HIS A 127 -19.64 -49.34 -12.53
N THR A 128 -19.76 -48.97 -11.26
CA THR A 128 -19.80 -49.93 -10.14
C THR A 128 -21.27 -50.24 -9.83
N PRO A 129 -21.76 -51.48 -9.97
CA PRO A 129 -23.12 -51.81 -9.58
C PRO A 129 -23.26 -51.65 -8.07
N ASN A 130 -24.11 -50.73 -7.61
CA ASN A 130 -24.65 -50.80 -6.25
C ASN A 130 -25.47 -52.10 -6.17
N ASN A 131 -24.91 -53.16 -5.57
CA ASN A 131 -25.73 -54.28 -5.12
C ASN A 131 -26.54 -53.82 -3.88
N PRO A 132 -27.88 -53.67 -3.95
CA PRO A 132 -28.67 -53.20 -2.80
C PRO A 132 -28.80 -54.27 -1.69
N HIS A 133 -28.22 -55.45 -1.87
CA HIS A 133 -28.31 -56.56 -0.91
C HIS A 133 -26.96 -57.25 -0.70
N ALA A 134 -26.18 -56.76 0.27
CA ALA A 134 -25.32 -57.61 1.09
C ALA A 134 -24.94 -56.86 2.38
N SER A 135 -25.26 -57.49 3.51
CA SER A 135 -24.81 -57.21 4.87
C SER A 135 -25.52 -56.07 5.64
N LYS A 136 -26.71 -56.41 6.17
CA LYS A 136 -26.90 -56.22 7.63
C LYS A 136 -25.78 -57.01 8.34
N ASP A 137 -25.19 -56.39 9.35
CA ASP A 137 -24.23 -56.98 10.30
C ASP A 137 -22.83 -57.30 9.75
N THR A 138 -21.94 -56.31 9.74
CA THR A 138 -20.56 -56.57 10.19
C THR A 138 -20.01 -55.34 10.90
N SER A 139 -20.08 -55.43 12.22
CA SER A 139 -19.37 -54.65 13.23
C SER A 139 -17.98 -54.17 12.77
N CYS A 140 -17.80 -52.85 12.70
CA CYS A 140 -16.50 -52.22 12.47
C CYS A 140 -15.79 -52.01 13.82
N GLU A 141 -15.18 -53.06 14.38
CA GLU A 141 -14.07 -52.87 15.32
C GLU A 141 -12.77 -52.82 14.52
N SER A 142 -12.13 -51.65 14.51
CA SER A 142 -10.74 -51.50 14.08
C SER A 142 -9.96 -50.85 15.21
N VAL A 143 -9.43 -51.71 16.08
CA VAL A 143 -8.38 -51.39 17.05
C VAL A 143 -7.05 -51.26 16.31
N VAL A 144 -6.41 -50.09 16.36
CA VAL A 144 -4.93 -49.97 16.32
C VAL A 144 -4.47 -48.77 17.16
N THR A 145 -4.11 -49.11 18.41
CA THR A 145 -2.96 -48.65 19.22
C THR A 145 -2.67 -47.15 19.50
N SER A 146 -2.75 -46.85 20.80
CA SER A 146 -1.65 -46.34 21.65
C SER A 146 -1.06 -44.95 21.38
N GLY A 147 -1.30 -44.01 22.32
CA GLY A 147 -0.62 -42.70 22.35
C GLY A 147 -1.17 -41.67 23.33
N GLN A 148 -1.21 -42.01 24.63
CA GLN A 148 -1.00 -41.12 25.79
C GLN A 148 -1.01 -39.58 25.61
N LYS A 149 -2.03 -38.87 26.14
CA LYS A 149 -2.01 -38.09 27.41
C LYS A 149 -3.19 -37.12 27.47
N HIS A 150 -4.05 -37.33 28.45
CA HIS A 150 -5.11 -36.42 28.85
C HIS A 150 -4.54 -35.08 29.32
N HIS A 151 -5.02 -33.98 28.75
CA HIS A 151 -5.17 -32.73 29.47
C HIS A 151 -6.54 -32.12 29.20
N LEU A 152 -7.20 -31.75 30.30
CA LEU A 152 -8.61 -31.40 30.43
C LEU A 152 -8.94 -30.09 29.70
N THR A 153 -10.07 -30.04 28.99
CA THR A 153 -10.79 -28.79 28.66
C THR A 153 -12.29 -29.08 28.45
N PRO A 154 -13.19 -28.12 28.73
CA PRO A 154 -14.58 -28.39 29.08
C PRO A 154 -15.47 -28.83 27.90
N GLN A 155 -16.40 -29.72 28.23
CA GLN A 155 -17.46 -30.29 27.41
C GLN A 155 -18.26 -29.23 26.63
N HIS A 156 -18.26 -29.30 25.30
CA HIS A 156 -19.33 -28.73 24.48
C HIS A 156 -19.94 -29.85 23.60
N PRO A 157 -21.28 -29.95 23.52
CA PRO A 157 -21.96 -30.95 22.72
C PRO A 157 -21.72 -30.72 21.22
N PRO A 158 -21.92 -31.74 20.35
CA PRO A 158 -21.65 -31.62 18.92
C PRO A 158 -22.56 -30.56 18.33
N ARG A 159 -22.00 -29.41 17.91
CA ARG A 159 -22.77 -28.32 17.29
C ARG A 159 -22.98 -28.62 15.81
N ASP A 160 -24.23 -28.64 15.40
CA ASP A 160 -24.67 -28.94 14.04
C ASP A 160 -24.10 -27.95 13.00
N ALA A 161 -23.72 -28.47 11.83
CA ALA A 161 -23.27 -27.69 10.67
C ALA A 161 -24.40 -26.91 9.96
N SER A 162 -25.47 -26.57 10.69
CA SER A 162 -26.57 -25.76 10.17
C SER A 162 -26.12 -24.31 9.96
N PRO A 163 -26.80 -23.52 9.11
CA PRO A 163 -26.48 -22.10 8.92
C PRO A 163 -26.49 -21.29 10.23
N ALA A 164 -27.36 -21.66 11.18
CA ALA A 164 -27.41 -21.04 12.50
C ALA A 164 -26.21 -21.45 13.37
N GLY A 165 -25.74 -22.69 13.26
CA GLY A 165 -24.54 -23.18 13.95
C GLY A 165 -23.27 -22.45 13.48
N LEU A 166 -23.15 -22.23 12.17
CA LEU A 166 -22.03 -21.47 11.59
C LEU A 166 -22.04 -19.99 12.00
N LEU A 167 -23.21 -19.35 12.07
CA LEU A 167 -23.33 -17.97 12.57
C LEU A 167 -22.89 -17.86 14.04
N SER A 168 -23.28 -18.84 14.87
CA SER A 168 -22.90 -18.86 16.28
C SER A 168 -21.38 -19.03 16.45
N ILE A 169 -20.72 -19.83 15.60
CA ILE A 169 -19.25 -19.95 15.56
C ILE A 169 -18.60 -18.64 15.12
N ALA A 170 -19.16 -17.95 14.13
CA ALA A 170 -18.63 -16.67 13.66
C ALA A 170 -18.74 -15.58 14.74
N GLU A 171 -19.85 -15.53 15.48
CA GLU A 171 -20.04 -14.60 16.60
C GLU A 171 -19.07 -14.89 17.75
N GLU A 172 -18.89 -16.15 18.11
CA GLU A 172 -17.98 -16.58 19.17
C GLU A 172 -16.51 -16.26 18.80
N THR A 173 -16.11 -16.56 17.55
CA THR A 173 -14.77 -16.25 17.03
C THR A 173 -14.52 -14.74 16.99
N LEU A 174 -15.53 -13.93 16.61
CA LEU A 174 -15.44 -12.48 16.60
C LEU A 174 -15.29 -11.92 18.02
N ALA A 175 -16.05 -12.43 18.98
CA ALA A 175 -15.95 -12.01 20.39
C ALA A 175 -14.57 -12.37 20.98
N GLU A 176 -14.05 -13.55 20.66
CA GLU A 176 -12.70 -13.97 21.08
C GLU A 176 -11.62 -13.09 20.44
N PHE A 177 -11.76 -12.77 19.15
CA PHE A 177 -10.86 -11.86 18.45
C PHE A 177 -10.87 -10.46 19.07
N LEU A 178 -12.05 -9.89 19.32
CA LEU A 178 -12.20 -8.54 19.89
C LEU A 178 -11.71 -8.46 21.33
N SER A 179 -11.92 -9.51 22.14
CA SER A 179 -11.41 -9.55 23.52
C SER A 179 -9.89 -9.65 23.60
N LYS A 180 -9.24 -10.23 22.58
CA LYS A 180 -7.77 -10.36 22.46
C LYS A 180 -7.12 -9.22 21.68
N ALA A 181 -7.89 -8.45 20.91
CA ALA A 181 -7.42 -7.30 20.14
C ALA A 181 -7.20 -6.07 21.04
N THR A 182 -6.22 -6.14 21.94
CA THR A 182 -5.77 -4.97 22.70
C THR A 182 -4.77 -4.19 21.85
N GLY A 183 -5.27 -3.20 21.10
CA GLY A 183 -4.43 -2.17 20.48
C GLY A 183 -4.56 -2.08 18.96
N THR A 184 -5.43 -1.17 18.50
CA THR A 184 -5.29 -0.29 17.32
C THR A 184 -6.51 0.62 17.10
N ALA A 185 -7.32 0.87 18.14
CA ALA A 185 -8.25 1.99 18.10
C ALA A 185 -7.49 3.29 18.43
N VAL A 186 -7.03 4.00 17.39
CA VAL A 186 -6.59 5.39 17.54
C VAL A 186 -7.85 6.24 17.66
N GLU A 187 -8.25 6.54 18.89
CA GLU A 187 -9.17 7.65 19.13
C GLU A 187 -8.40 8.95 18.82
N TRP A 188 -8.79 9.61 17.74
CA TRP A 188 -8.16 10.86 17.32
C TRP A 188 -8.54 11.97 18.30
N VAL A 189 -7.77 12.14 19.37
CA VAL A 189 -7.88 13.32 20.21
C VAL A 189 -7.28 14.51 19.46
N GLN A 190 -8.10 15.52 19.21
CA GLN A 190 -7.68 16.76 18.57
C GLN A 190 -6.75 17.54 19.51
N MET A 191 -5.48 17.66 19.14
CA MET A 191 -4.52 18.46 19.90
C MET A 191 -4.92 19.94 19.89
N PRO A 192 -4.89 20.65 21.04
CA PRO A 192 -5.15 22.08 21.10
C PRO A 192 -4.17 22.83 20.19
N GLY A 193 -4.68 23.49 19.15
CA GLY A 193 -3.88 24.26 18.18
C GLY A 193 -3.96 23.80 16.73
N MET A 194 -4.61 22.66 16.44
CA MET A 194 -4.85 22.22 15.05
C MET A 194 -6.17 22.78 14.50
N LYS A 195 -6.10 23.73 13.57
CA LYS A 195 -7.26 24.14 12.76
C LYS A 195 -7.52 23.08 11.68
N LEU A 196 -8.56 22.26 11.88
CA LEU A 196 -9.14 21.46 10.82
C LEU A 196 -9.82 22.42 9.82
N CYS A 197 -9.43 22.35 8.54
CA CYS A 197 -10.24 22.96 7.48
C CYS A 197 -11.56 22.18 7.40
N ALA A 198 -12.63 22.78 7.92
CA ALA A 198 -13.95 22.21 7.91
C ALA A 198 -14.51 22.14 6.48
N ARG A 199 -14.27 21.03 5.76
CA ARG A 199 -15.18 20.56 4.70
C ARG A 199 -14.86 19.11 4.27
N ALA A 200 -15.44 18.14 4.98
CA ALA A 200 -15.82 16.84 4.40
C ALA A 200 -16.63 16.06 5.46
N ARG A 201 -17.92 16.34 5.54
CA ARG A 201 -18.88 15.38 6.09
C ARG A 201 -19.56 14.74 4.87
N ALA A 202 -19.62 13.40 4.91
CA ALA A 202 -20.34 12.49 4.02
C ALA A 202 -19.65 12.05 2.71
N SER A 203 -19.75 10.74 2.51
CA SER A 203 -19.50 9.91 1.33
C SER A 203 -18.08 9.38 1.10
N SER A 204 -18.02 8.06 1.18
CA SER A 204 -17.04 7.15 0.60
C SER A 204 -16.45 7.67 -0.71
N GLY A 205 -15.18 8.07 -0.66
CA GLY A 205 -14.46 8.56 -1.82
C GLY A 205 -12.99 8.71 -1.47
N CYS A 206 -12.15 7.92 -2.13
CA CYS A 206 -10.70 7.95 -2.01
C CYS A 206 -10.16 9.34 -2.40
N CYS A 207 -9.78 10.15 -1.42
CA CYS A 207 -9.09 11.42 -1.67
C CYS A 207 -7.57 11.16 -1.81
N ARG A 208 -7.09 11.11 -3.05
CA ARG A 208 -5.69 11.42 -3.36
C ARG A 208 -5.47 12.92 -3.13
N GLY A 209 -4.57 13.29 -2.23
CA GLY A 209 -4.23 14.70 -2.02
C GLY A 209 -3.20 14.94 -0.93
N THR A 210 -1.93 15.00 -1.33
CA THR A 210 -0.88 15.92 -0.86
C THR A 210 -0.97 16.49 0.56
N GLY A 211 -0.09 16.02 1.45
CA GLY A 211 0.18 16.69 2.73
C GLY A 211 1.14 15.86 3.57
N GLY A 212 2.25 16.46 4.01
CA GLY A 212 3.37 15.76 4.64
C GLY A 212 3.01 15.03 5.93
N TRP A 213 3.36 13.76 6.00
CA TRP A 213 3.46 13.01 7.24
C TRP A 213 4.79 13.38 7.90
N SER A 214 4.78 14.35 8.83
CA SER A 214 5.90 14.56 9.75
C SER A 214 5.62 13.76 11.02
N MET A 215 6.13 12.54 11.07
CA MET A 215 6.09 11.69 12.26
C MET A 215 7.13 12.22 13.25
N TYR A 216 6.68 12.89 14.31
CA TYR A 216 7.52 13.14 15.48
C TYR A 216 7.29 12.00 16.47
N VAL A 217 8.30 11.14 16.61
CA VAL A 217 8.41 10.21 17.73
C VAL A 217 8.89 11.02 18.92
N LEU A 218 8.06 11.18 19.95
CA LEU A 218 8.50 11.66 21.25
C LEU A 218 9.27 10.54 21.97
N PRO A 219 10.38 10.83 22.65
CA PRO A 219 11.07 9.83 23.47
C PRO A 219 10.29 9.62 24.76
N THR A 220 9.98 8.38 25.09
CA THR A 220 9.64 7.97 26.45
C THR A 220 10.92 7.93 27.28
N GLN A 221 10.86 8.55 28.47
CA GLN A 221 11.83 8.43 29.55
C GLN A 221 11.93 6.98 30.04
#